data_AF-A0A6H5HB70-F1
#
_entry.id   AF-A0A6H5HB70-F1
#
_cell.length_a   1.000
_cell.length_b   1.000
_cell.length_c   1.000
_cell.angle_alpha   90.00
_cell.angle_beta   90.00
_cell.angle_gamma   90.00
#
_symmetry.space_group_name_H-M   'P 1'
#
loop_
_entity.id
_entity.type
_entity.pdbx_description
1 polymer ?
#
loop_
_entity_poly.entity_id
_entity_poly.type
_entity_poly.pdbx_seq_one_letter_code
_entity_poly.pdbx_strand_id
1 'polypeptide(L)'
;MAIKYIAYDFDGNVAICEINITVTDTQQADYNVIATMTYRANGAVSQSCLPQYTDLMSQYYSQINTILSQRCSAVNVNMNVSFVSATASLLEDNLVKVDFTLVIIPAVKQPQLYDLCGSTLNLIFDLSVPYASAVIDPLLNVSAIGNQCPPLKALSSAISRGFTCNIGEVLNMDPSQVPRCCKYPPT
;
A
#
# COMPACT_ATOMS: atom_id res chain seq x y z
N MET A 1 -3.67 -16.64 24.49
CA MET A 1 -4.38 -15.85 25.51
C MET A 1 -5.51 -16.73 26.06
N ALA A 2 -5.86 -16.64 27.35
CA ALA A 2 -6.96 -17.43 27.91
C ALA A 2 -8.00 -16.51 28.54
N ILE A 3 -9.28 -16.74 28.24
CA ILE A 3 -10.40 -16.05 28.88
C ILE A 3 -11.04 -17.02 29.85
N LYS A 4 -11.19 -16.59 31.11
CA LYS A 4 -11.84 -17.36 32.16
C LYS A 4 -13.20 -16.76 32.48
N TYR A 5 -14.24 -17.56 32.35
CA TYR A 5 -15.57 -17.25 32.83
C TYR A 5 -15.83 -18.02 34.12
N ILE A 6 -16.26 -17.28 35.14
CA ILE A 6 -16.64 -17.85 36.44
C ILE A 6 -18.14 -17.66 36.59
N ALA A 7 -18.86 -18.77 36.72
CA ALA A 7 -20.30 -18.80 36.94
C ALA A 7 -20.61 -19.31 38.34
N TYR A 8 -21.64 -18.74 38.95
CA TYR A 8 -22.15 -19.11 40.26
C TYR A 8 -23.62 -19.53 40.11
N ASP A 9 -24.01 -20.63 40.76
CA ASP A 9 -25.43 -21.00 40.88
C ASP A 9 -26.06 -20.43 42.16
N PHE A 10 -27.36 -20.66 42.33
CA PHE A 10 -28.13 -20.18 43.49
C PHE A 10 -27.67 -20.80 44.82
N ASP A 11 -27.07 -21.99 44.76
CA ASP A 11 -26.56 -22.72 45.92
C ASP A 11 -25.09 -22.34 46.24
N GLY A 12 -24.49 -21.43 45.47
CA GLY A 12 -23.14 -20.93 45.65
C GLY A 12 -22.04 -21.83 45.06
N ASN A 13 -22.40 -22.82 44.24
CA ASN A 13 -21.41 -23.64 43.53
C ASN A 13 -20.76 -22.83 42.42
N VAL A 14 -19.47 -23.08 42.18
CA VAL A 14 -18.67 -22.35 41.21
C VAL A 14 -18.31 -23.24 40.03
N ALA A 15 -18.59 -22.77 38.82
CA ALA A 15 -18.09 -23.37 37.58
C ALA A 15 -17.09 -22.41 36.91
N ILE A 16 -15.93 -22.95 36.52
CA ILE A 16 -14.92 -22.19 35.77
C ILE A 16 -14.85 -22.77 34.37
N CYS A 17 -15.21 -21.96 33.38
CA CYS A 17 -15.01 -22.26 31.97
C CYS A 17 -13.78 -21.48 31.48
N GLU A 18 -12.73 -22.20 31.11
CA GLU A 18 -11.52 -21.62 30.52
C GLU A 18 -11.53 -21.84 29.01
N ILE A 19 -11.50 -20.74 28.25
CA ILE A 19 -11.37 -20.77 26.80
C ILE A 19 -9.93 -20.40 26.47
N ASN A 20 -9.18 -21.38 25.97
CA ASN A 20 -7.84 -21.17 25.47
C ASN A 20 -7.90 -20.66 24.02
N ILE A 21 -7.50 -19.42 23.81
CA ILE A 21 -7.39 -18.82 22.47
C ILE A 21 -5.95 -18.98 22.00
N THR A 22 -5.75 -19.90 21.05
CA THR A 22 -4.51 -20.05 20.29
C THR A 22 -4.65 -19.32 18.96
N VAL A 23 -3.98 -18.17 18.82
CA VAL A 23 -3.87 -17.48 17.54
C VAL A 23 -2.62 -18.01 16.85
N THR A 24 -2.78 -18.68 15.72
CA THR A 24 -1.65 -19.11 14.89
C THR A 24 -1.30 -17.99 13.93
N ASP A 25 -0.14 -17.37 14.13
CA ASP A 25 0.41 -16.42 13.16
C ASP A 25 0.84 -17.19 11.92
N THR A 26 0.13 -17.00 10.81
CA THR A 26 0.37 -17.76 9.58
C THR A 26 1.30 -17.05 8.62
N GLN A 27 1.36 -15.71 8.65
CA GLN A 27 2.14 -14.91 7.70
C GLN A 27 2.56 -13.56 8.29
N GLN A 28 3.71 -13.04 7.86
CA GLN A 28 4.11 -11.66 8.16
C GLN A 28 3.31 -10.67 7.31
N ALA A 29 2.91 -9.54 7.89
CA ALA A 29 2.15 -8.52 7.17
C ALA A 29 3.00 -7.86 6.06
N ASP A 30 2.34 -7.53 4.95
CA ASP A 30 2.95 -6.74 3.88
C ASP A 30 2.97 -5.27 4.28
N TYR A 31 4.02 -4.54 3.93
CA TYR A 31 4.06 -3.09 4.09
C TYR A 31 3.79 -2.43 2.75
N ASN A 32 2.64 -1.79 2.65
CA ASN A 32 2.17 -1.17 1.43
C ASN A 32 2.24 0.35 1.52
N VAL A 33 2.56 0.98 0.41
CA VAL A 33 2.44 2.42 0.18
C VAL A 33 1.43 2.63 -0.93
N ILE A 34 0.37 3.37 -0.62
CA ILE A 34 -0.67 3.74 -1.57
C ILE A 34 -0.45 5.20 -1.92
N ALA A 35 0.00 5.46 -3.15
CA ALA A 35 0.10 6.81 -3.70
C ALA A 35 -1.15 7.08 -4.55
N THR A 36 -2.07 7.86 -3.99
CA THR A 36 -3.26 8.37 -4.69
C THR A 36 -2.87 9.61 -5.47
N MET A 37 -2.95 9.56 -6.78
CA MET A 37 -2.66 10.67 -7.67
C MET A 37 -3.92 11.15 -8.38
N THR A 38 -4.11 12.47 -8.41
CA THR A 38 -5.18 13.10 -9.20
C THR A 38 -4.57 13.77 -10.42
N TYR A 39 -5.11 13.44 -11.59
CA TYR A 39 -4.67 13.92 -12.88
C TYR A 39 -5.73 14.79 -13.53
N ARG A 40 -5.28 15.78 -14.28
CA ARG A 40 -6.12 16.54 -15.21
C ARG A 40 -5.82 16.12 -16.64
N ALA A 41 -6.88 15.74 -17.35
CA ALA A 41 -6.83 15.53 -18.77
C ALA A 41 -6.97 16.84 -19.55
N ASN A 42 -6.32 16.93 -20.70
CA ASN A 42 -6.56 17.99 -21.67
C ASN A 42 -7.76 17.66 -22.58
N GLY A 43 -8.91 17.32 -21.98
CA GLY A 43 -10.11 16.88 -22.68
C GLY A 43 -10.99 15.99 -21.81
N ALA A 44 -12.15 15.59 -22.33
CA ALA A 44 -12.99 14.60 -21.67
C ALA A 44 -12.36 13.21 -21.77
N VAL A 45 -12.44 12.43 -20.69
CA VAL A 45 -11.90 11.08 -20.56
C VAL A 45 -13.05 10.10 -20.52
N SER A 46 -13.10 9.18 -21.47
CA SER A 46 -14.06 8.07 -21.43
C SER A 46 -13.59 6.99 -20.44
N GLN A 47 -14.53 6.26 -19.85
CA GLN A 47 -14.23 5.13 -18.95
C GLN A 47 -13.30 4.09 -19.58
N SER A 48 -13.38 3.91 -20.91
CA SER A 48 -12.51 3.00 -21.66
C SER A 48 -11.04 3.38 -21.67
N CYS A 49 -10.69 4.63 -21.33
CA CYS A 49 -9.30 5.10 -21.26
C CYS A 49 -8.61 4.73 -19.94
N LEU A 50 -9.37 4.48 -18.87
CA LEU A 50 -8.81 4.20 -17.55
C LEU A 50 -7.85 3.00 -17.53
N PRO A 51 -8.22 1.80 -18.03
CA PRO A 51 -7.27 0.68 -18.10
C PRO A 51 -6.10 0.99 -19.05
N GLN A 52 -6.34 1.73 -20.14
CA GLN A 52 -5.28 2.08 -21.09
C GLN A 52 -4.20 2.97 -20.48
N TYR A 53 -4.57 3.92 -19.62
CA TYR A 53 -3.59 4.74 -18.90
C TYR A 53 -2.77 3.90 -17.94
N THR A 54 -3.41 3.01 -17.16
CA THR A 54 -2.67 2.15 -16.23
C THR A 54 -1.75 1.17 -16.96
N ASP A 55 -2.16 0.66 -18.11
CA ASP A 55 -1.34 -0.21 -18.96
C ASP A 55 -0.15 0.55 -19.54
N LEU A 56 -0.36 1.78 -20.02
CA LEU A 56 0.72 2.64 -20.49
C LEU A 56 1.74 2.95 -19.38
N MET A 57 1.26 3.37 -18.20
CA MET A 57 2.10 3.67 -17.04
C MET A 57 2.91 2.45 -16.58
N SER A 58 2.34 1.24 -16.68
CA SER A 58 2.99 0.00 -16.24
C SER A 58 4.31 -0.29 -16.95
N GLN A 59 4.50 0.24 -18.16
CA GLN A 59 5.73 0.09 -18.94
C GLN A 59 6.94 0.72 -18.23
N TYR A 60 6.71 1.72 -17.38
CA TYR A 60 7.76 2.41 -16.63
C TYR A 60 8.05 1.78 -15.27
N TYR A 61 7.23 0.83 -14.81
CA TYR A 61 7.35 0.28 -13.45
C TYR A 61 8.70 -0.38 -13.19
N SER A 62 9.27 -1.12 -14.15
CA SER A 62 10.58 -1.78 -13.95
C SER A 62 11.70 -0.76 -13.67
N GLN A 63 11.73 0.32 -14.46
CA GLN A 63 12.71 1.40 -14.29
C GLN A 63 12.48 2.13 -12.96
N ILE A 64 11.24 2.49 -12.67
CA ILE A 64 10.90 3.24 -11.45
C ILE A 64 11.16 2.38 -10.21
N ASN A 65 10.77 1.10 -10.20
CA ASN A 65 11.07 0.13 -9.13
C ASN A 65 12.56 0.10 -8.80
N THR A 66 13.42 0.09 -9.82
CA THR A 66 14.87 0.12 -9.65
C THR A 66 15.31 1.41 -8.94
N ILE A 67 14.82 2.57 -9.39
CA ILE A 67 15.17 3.86 -8.79
C ILE A 67 14.64 3.97 -7.35
N LEU A 68 13.39 3.58 -7.10
CA LEU A 68 12.79 3.62 -5.76
C LEU A 68 13.54 2.68 -4.80
N SER A 69 13.87 1.48 -5.24
CA SER A 69 14.68 0.51 -4.48
C SER A 69 16.04 1.10 -4.13
N GLN A 70 16.71 1.76 -5.07
CA GLN A 70 17.99 2.44 -4.83
C GLN A 70 17.86 3.61 -3.83
N ARG A 71 16.79 4.42 -3.92
CA ARG A 71 16.55 5.54 -2.99
C ARG A 71 16.22 5.07 -1.58
N CYS A 72 15.57 3.93 -1.45
CA CYS A 72 15.30 3.32 -0.15
C CYS A 72 16.50 2.57 0.43
N SER A 73 17.40 2.06 -0.39
CA SER A 73 18.56 1.28 0.07
C SER A 73 19.65 2.17 0.69
N ALA A 74 20.40 1.60 1.63
CA ALA A 74 21.57 2.23 2.26
C ALA A 74 22.78 1.29 2.19
N VAL A 75 23.94 1.73 2.69
CA VAL A 75 25.16 0.91 2.71
C VAL A 75 24.86 -0.41 3.45
N ASN A 76 25.01 -1.54 2.75
CA ASN A 76 24.73 -2.90 3.23
C ASN A 76 23.26 -3.17 3.61
N VAL A 77 22.32 -2.32 3.21
CA VAL A 77 20.88 -2.54 3.44
C VAL A 77 20.15 -2.43 2.10
N ASN A 78 19.80 -3.58 1.54
CA ASN A 78 19.04 -3.65 0.30
C ASN A 78 17.54 -3.62 0.59
N MET A 79 16.83 -2.73 -0.11
CA MET A 79 15.37 -2.67 -0.11
C MET A 79 14.85 -2.85 -1.52
N ASN A 80 13.84 -3.69 -1.68
CA ASN A 80 13.12 -3.83 -2.94
C ASN A 80 11.77 -3.12 -2.83
N VAL A 81 11.49 -2.25 -3.78
CA VAL A 81 10.21 -1.55 -3.93
C VAL A 81 9.63 -1.92 -5.27
N SER A 82 8.37 -2.38 -5.27
CA SER A 82 7.70 -2.76 -6.50
C SER A 82 6.24 -2.31 -6.54
N PHE A 83 5.81 -1.76 -7.67
CA PHE A 83 4.38 -1.61 -7.97
C PHE A 83 3.69 -2.99 -7.98
N VAL A 84 2.59 -3.09 -7.25
CA VAL A 84 1.70 -4.26 -7.19
C VAL A 84 0.53 -4.08 -8.13
N SER A 85 -0.09 -2.91 -8.09
CA SER A 85 -1.27 -2.59 -8.90
C SER A 85 -1.43 -1.09 -9.06
N ALA A 86 -2.21 -0.70 -10.06
CA ALA A 86 -2.73 0.65 -10.21
C ALA A 86 -4.23 0.55 -10.52
N THR A 87 -5.05 1.32 -9.81
CA THR A 87 -6.49 1.37 -10.05
C THR A 87 -6.90 2.77 -10.41
N ALA A 88 -7.39 2.95 -11.64
CA ALA A 88 -7.86 4.23 -12.14
C ALA A 88 -9.40 4.36 -12.01
N SER A 89 -9.86 5.55 -11.65
CA SER A 89 -11.28 5.92 -11.59
C SER A 89 -11.48 7.35 -12.09
N LEU A 90 -12.65 7.64 -12.66
CA LEU A 90 -13.05 9.01 -12.98
C LEU A 90 -13.65 9.68 -11.75
N LEU A 91 -13.15 10.87 -11.43
CA LEU A 91 -13.78 11.75 -10.45
C LEU A 91 -14.76 12.71 -11.13
N GLU A 92 -14.36 13.21 -12.30
CA GLU A 92 -15.12 14.09 -13.18
C GLU A 92 -14.74 13.78 -14.64
N ASP A 93 -15.41 14.41 -15.61
CA ASP A 93 -15.18 14.18 -17.04
C ASP A 93 -13.72 14.40 -17.48
N ASN A 94 -12.94 15.22 -16.78
CA ASN A 94 -11.53 15.48 -17.09
C ASN A 94 -10.59 15.26 -15.89
N LEU A 95 -11.08 14.69 -14.79
CA LEU A 95 -10.29 14.38 -13.60
C LEU A 95 -10.23 12.87 -13.38
N VAL A 96 -9.01 12.34 -13.46
CA VAL A 96 -8.74 10.91 -13.25
C VAL A 96 -8.02 10.76 -11.92
N LYS A 97 -8.50 9.86 -11.07
CA LYS A 97 -7.79 9.41 -9.88
C LYS A 97 -7.13 8.08 -10.18
N VAL A 98 -5.84 7.93 -9.83
CA VAL A 98 -5.13 6.66 -9.90
C VAL A 98 -4.54 6.35 -8.53
N ASP A 99 -4.90 5.19 -7.99
CA ASP A 99 -4.32 4.65 -6.76
C ASP A 99 -3.21 3.65 -7.13
N PHE A 100 -1.96 4.05 -6.96
CA PHE A 100 -0.80 3.16 -7.12
C PHE A 100 -0.51 2.46 -5.80
N THR A 101 -0.51 1.13 -5.82
CA THR A 101 -0.12 0.32 -4.67
C THR A 101 1.30 -0.19 -4.88
N LEU A 102 2.20 0.14 -3.97
CA LEU A 102 3.58 -0.33 -3.93
C LEU A 102 3.80 -1.19 -2.69
N VAL A 103 4.58 -2.26 -2.82
CA VAL A 103 5.04 -3.07 -1.69
C VAL A 103 6.51 -2.81 -1.42
N ILE A 104 6.88 -2.75 -0.14
CA ILE A 104 8.27 -2.64 0.32
C ILE A 104 8.70 -4.00 0.88
N ILE A 105 9.80 -4.55 0.36
CA ILE A 105 10.38 -5.82 0.80
C ILE A 105 11.87 -5.59 1.11
N PRO A 106 12.24 -5.35 2.38
CA PRO A 106 13.63 -5.21 2.77
C PRO A 106 14.30 -6.59 2.89
N ALA A 107 15.61 -6.65 2.64
CA ALA A 107 16.41 -7.87 2.84
C ALA A 107 16.44 -8.30 4.31
N VAL A 108 16.34 -7.34 5.23
CA VAL A 108 16.24 -7.57 6.67
C VAL A 108 14.92 -6.98 7.16
N LYS A 109 14.09 -7.82 7.79
CA LYS A 109 12.71 -7.48 8.17
C LYS A 109 12.67 -6.79 9.53
N GLN A 110 13.03 -5.51 9.57
CA GLN A 110 12.97 -4.65 10.76
C GLN A 110 11.98 -3.49 10.55
N PRO A 111 11.11 -3.17 11.53
CA PRO A 111 10.12 -2.10 11.40
C PRO A 111 10.71 -0.75 10.95
N GLN A 112 11.87 -0.38 11.51
CA GLN A 112 12.56 0.88 11.18
C GLN A 112 12.93 0.99 9.70
N LEU A 113 13.23 -0.12 9.02
CA LEU A 113 13.58 -0.11 7.60
C LEU A 113 12.33 0.12 6.72
N TYR A 114 11.19 -0.42 7.11
CA TYR A 114 9.91 -0.13 6.45
C TYR A 114 9.54 1.34 6.57
N ASP A 115 9.68 1.94 7.76
CA ASP A 115 9.35 3.34 7.99
C ASP A 115 10.33 4.31 7.29
N LEU A 116 11.61 3.95 7.22
CA LEU A 116 12.62 4.71 6.48
C LEU A 116 12.28 4.76 4.99
N CYS A 117 12.02 3.61 4.37
CA CYS A 117 11.64 3.57 2.96
C CYS A 117 10.26 4.21 2.72
N GLY A 118 9.29 3.94 3.59
CA GLY A 118 7.97 4.57 3.52
C GLY A 118 8.04 6.10 3.59
N SER A 119 8.97 6.68 4.36
CA SER A 119 9.21 8.12 4.42
C SER A 119 9.88 8.66 3.16
N THR A 120 10.81 7.88 2.60
CA THR A 120 11.44 8.20 1.32
C THR A 120 10.42 8.22 0.19
N LEU A 121 9.55 7.22 0.11
CA LEU A 121 8.49 7.15 -0.89
C LEU A 121 7.45 8.25 -0.71
N ASN A 122 7.10 8.60 0.54
CA ASN A 122 6.22 9.73 0.81
C ASN A 122 6.77 11.04 0.21
N LEU A 123 8.08 11.29 0.37
CA LEU A 123 8.73 12.46 -0.21
C LEU A 123 8.78 12.41 -1.75
N ILE A 124 9.03 11.25 -2.34
CA ILE A 124 9.09 11.08 -3.80
C ILE A 124 7.72 11.31 -4.45
N PHE A 125 6.66 10.79 -3.84
CA PHE A 125 5.31 10.95 -4.38
C PHE A 125 4.65 12.29 -3.99
N ASP A 126 5.28 13.10 -3.14
CA ASP A 126 4.81 14.44 -2.81
C ASP A 126 5.10 15.41 -3.97
N LEU A 127 4.05 15.82 -4.69
CA LEU A 127 4.17 16.71 -5.84
C LEU A 127 4.52 18.16 -5.46
N SER A 128 4.44 18.51 -4.17
CA SER A 128 4.91 19.80 -3.66
C SER A 128 6.45 19.89 -3.59
N VAL A 129 7.15 18.76 -3.79
CA VAL A 129 8.62 18.68 -3.83
C VAL A 129 9.10 18.22 -5.21
N PRO A 130 9.13 19.11 -6.24
CA PRO A 130 9.42 18.73 -7.63
C PRO A 130 10.74 17.99 -7.85
N TYR A 131 11.78 18.34 -7.08
CA TYR A 131 13.07 17.66 -7.18
C TYR A 131 12.99 16.19 -6.75
N ALA A 132 12.18 15.87 -5.75
CA ALA A 132 11.99 14.49 -5.30
C ALA A 132 11.09 13.71 -6.28
N SER A 133 10.02 14.34 -6.78
CA SER A 133 9.05 13.70 -7.68
C SER A 133 9.51 13.57 -9.12
N ALA A 134 10.58 14.25 -9.53
CA ALA A 134 11.18 14.10 -10.86
C ALA A 134 11.58 12.64 -11.20
N VAL A 135 11.83 11.79 -10.19
CA VAL A 135 12.16 10.37 -10.42
C VAL A 135 10.97 9.54 -10.92
N ILE A 136 9.74 10.02 -10.72
CA ILE A 136 8.51 9.41 -11.20
C ILE A 136 7.88 10.21 -12.35
N ASP A 137 8.64 11.06 -13.04
CA ASP A 137 8.13 11.92 -14.13
C ASP A 137 7.29 11.18 -15.20
N PRO A 138 7.62 9.93 -15.62
CA PRO A 138 6.77 9.17 -16.54
C PRO A 138 5.36 8.89 -16.02
N LEU A 139 5.16 8.93 -14.70
CA LEU A 139 3.85 8.82 -14.05
C LEU A 139 3.22 10.19 -13.79
N LEU A 140 3.97 11.30 -13.88
CA LEU A 140 3.43 12.65 -13.70
C LEU A 140 2.82 13.20 -14.98
N ASN A 141 3.45 12.91 -16.12
CA ASN A 141 3.07 13.41 -17.44
C ASN A 141 2.81 12.24 -18.39
N VAL A 142 1.53 11.88 -18.54
CA VAL A 142 1.10 10.73 -19.33
C VAL A 142 0.75 11.20 -20.73
N SER A 143 1.40 10.62 -21.73
CA SER A 143 1.10 10.93 -23.13
C SER A 143 -0.32 10.52 -23.52
N ALA A 144 -0.85 11.16 -24.56
CA ALA A 144 -2.10 10.74 -25.18
C ALA A 144 -1.99 9.29 -25.71
N ILE A 145 -3.12 8.57 -25.71
CA ILE A 145 -3.20 7.21 -26.27
C ILE A 145 -4.06 7.27 -27.53
N GLY A 146 -3.39 7.19 -28.69
CA GLY A 146 -4.02 7.40 -29.98
C GLY A 146 -4.76 8.74 -30.05
N ASN A 147 -5.92 8.74 -30.70
CA ASN A 147 -6.81 9.91 -30.79
C ASN A 147 -7.98 9.86 -29.80
N GLN A 148 -8.04 8.83 -28.94
CA GLN A 148 -9.20 8.57 -28.09
C GLN A 148 -8.99 9.05 -26.65
N CYS A 149 -7.77 8.92 -26.12
CA CYS A 149 -7.49 9.25 -24.72
C CYS A 149 -6.57 10.47 -24.65
N PRO A 150 -7.03 11.61 -24.09
CA PRO A 150 -6.22 12.83 -23.98
C PRO A 150 -4.99 12.63 -23.07
N PRO A 151 -3.95 13.47 -23.17
CA PRO A 151 -2.83 13.39 -22.24
C PRO A 151 -3.26 13.76 -20.82
N LEU A 152 -2.63 13.16 -19.81
CA LEU A 152 -2.86 13.44 -18.40
C LEU A 152 -1.68 14.16 -17.77
N LYS A 153 -1.97 15.13 -16.90
CA LYS A 153 -0.97 15.79 -16.05
C LYS A 153 -1.36 15.67 -14.58
N ALA A 154 -0.44 15.18 -13.76
CA ALA A 154 -0.65 15.09 -12.32
C ALA A 154 -0.82 16.49 -11.71
N LEU A 155 -1.85 16.65 -10.87
CA LEU A 155 -2.16 17.88 -10.16
C LEU A 155 -1.77 17.80 -8.69
N SER A 156 -2.11 16.70 -8.04
CA SER A 156 -1.92 16.50 -6.61
C SER A 156 -1.73 15.03 -6.29
N SER A 157 -1.15 14.76 -5.14
CA SER A 157 -1.00 13.43 -4.58
C SER A 157 -1.39 13.40 -3.11
N ALA A 158 -1.82 12.23 -2.66
CA ALA A 158 -1.97 11.88 -1.26
C ALA A 158 -1.35 10.50 -1.05
N ILE A 159 -0.58 10.34 0.02
CA ILE A 159 0.16 9.11 0.27
C ILE A 159 -0.32 8.52 1.59
N SER A 160 -0.67 7.23 1.57
CA SER A 160 -0.92 6.43 2.76
C SER A 160 0.08 5.28 2.79
N ARG A 161 0.48 4.84 3.99
CA ARG A 161 1.39 3.72 4.16
C ARG A 161 1.13 2.95 5.44
N GLY A 162 1.47 1.67 5.44
CA GLY A 162 1.41 0.86 6.64
C GLY A 162 1.42 -0.64 6.37
N PHE A 163 1.38 -1.40 7.45
CA PHE A 163 1.23 -2.85 7.37
C PHE A 163 -0.22 -3.22 7.07
N THR A 164 -0.41 -4.14 6.14
CA THR A 164 -1.71 -4.65 5.73
C THR A 164 -1.72 -6.17 5.72
N CYS A 165 -2.87 -6.75 6.00
CA CYS A 165 -3.11 -8.19 5.89
C CYS A 165 -4.06 -8.49 4.74
N ASN A 166 -4.15 -9.76 4.35
CA ASN A 166 -5.10 -10.19 3.33
C ASN A 166 -6.54 -10.04 3.84
N ILE A 167 -7.49 -10.09 2.89
CA ILE A 167 -8.92 -10.08 3.23
C ILE A 167 -9.23 -11.26 4.16
N GLY A 168 -9.86 -10.97 5.30
CA GLY A 168 -10.21 -11.97 6.32
C GLY A 168 -9.12 -12.24 7.36
N GLU A 169 -7.99 -11.53 7.29
CA GLU A 169 -6.92 -11.57 8.28
C GLU A 169 -6.88 -10.28 9.09
N VAL A 170 -6.46 -10.39 10.35
CA VAL A 170 -6.32 -9.25 11.27
C VAL A 170 -4.84 -9.01 11.53
N LEU A 171 -4.47 -7.73 11.52
CA LEU A 171 -3.11 -7.30 11.83
C LEU A 171 -2.87 -7.38 13.35
N ASN A 172 -1.94 -8.25 13.75
CA ASN A 172 -1.44 -8.33 15.10
C ASN A 172 -0.24 -7.40 15.26
N MET A 173 -0.46 -6.28 15.95
CA MET A 173 0.55 -5.25 16.17
C MET A 173 1.35 -5.56 17.44
N ASP A 174 2.60 -6.01 17.26
CA ASP A 174 3.61 -5.99 18.32
C ASP A 174 4.61 -4.86 17.99
N PRO A 175 4.74 -3.82 18.83
CA PRO A 175 5.65 -2.69 18.55
C PRO A 175 7.14 -3.06 18.56
N SER A 176 7.50 -4.24 19.08
CA SER A 176 8.87 -4.73 19.13
C SER A 176 9.28 -5.57 17.91
N GLN A 177 8.32 -5.94 17.06
CA GLN A 177 8.53 -6.82 15.91
C GLN A 177 7.79 -6.32 14.66
N VAL A 178 8.07 -6.91 13.50
CA VAL A 178 7.24 -6.64 12.32
C VAL A 178 5.87 -7.28 12.53
N PRO A 179 4.75 -6.53 12.33
CA PRO A 179 3.41 -7.06 12.50
C PRO A 179 3.15 -8.34 11.70
N ARG A 180 2.29 -9.20 12.25
CA ARG A 180 1.89 -10.46 11.64
C ARG A 180 0.39 -10.47 11.36
N CYS A 181 -0.01 -11.33 10.43
CA CYS A 181 -1.39 -11.54 10.07
C CYS A 181 -1.91 -12.83 10.71
N CYS A 182 -3.03 -12.68 11.42
CA CYS A 182 -3.73 -13.79 12.05
C CYS A 182 -5.00 -14.09 11.27
N LYS A 183 -5.25 -15.37 10.99
CA LYS A 183 -6.55 -15.79 10.47
C LYS A 183 -7.59 -15.73 11.57
N TYR A 184 -8.80 -15.30 11.21
CA TYR A 184 -9.95 -15.44 12.08
C TYR A 184 -10.13 -16.92 12.45
N PRO A 185 -10.39 -17.26 13.72
CA PRO A 185 -10.80 -18.62 14.05
C PRO A 185 -12.13 -18.93 13.33
N PRO A 186 -12.29 -20.13 12.73
CA PRO A 186 -13.58 -20.52 12.18
C PRO A 186 -14.61 -20.56 13.32
N THR A 187 -15.74 -19.88 13.11
CA THR A 187 -16.91 -19.87 14.00
C THR A 187 -17.57 -21.22 14.09
#